data_AF-A0A953ID87-F1
#
_entry.id   AF-A0A953ID87-F1
#
_cell.length_a   1.000
_cell.length_b   1.000
_cell.length_c   1.000
_cell.angle_alpha   90.00
_cell.angle_beta   90.00
_cell.angle_gamma   90.00
#
_symmetry.space_group_name_H-M   'P 1'
#
loop_
_entity.id
_entity.type
_entity.pdbx_description
1 polymer ?
#
loop_
_entity_poly.entity_id
_entity_poly.type
_entity_poly.pdbx_seq_one_letter_code
_entity_poly.pdbx_strand_id
1 'polypeptide(L)'
;KEDYFTSIHIEEFEIEARDTKLGPEEITRDIPNVSEGALKDLDEAGIIRIGATVKAGDILVGKVTPKGETQLTPEEKLLRAIFGEKAGDVRDASLKVPPGIEGTVVDVRIFSRKGVEKDIRQQEIESQEISRLEKNTKDEVRILTEERNKKINDLLLGQTVTAAVKSRSGEKLLDKGERISREALLALTRHEVLRLPIADKRVVDAVEIVYRKTDSHIEILHKVNKERVERLQKGDELPPGVIKLVKVFVAMKRKLQVGDKMAGRHGNKGVISRILPEEDMPYLPDGTPVEIVLNPLGVPSRMNVGQILETHLGWVGKALGLHFATPVFDGATEADMNTLFRSADMPSSGKTALYDGMLGEAFEQKVTVGYIY
;
A
#
# COMPACT_ATOMS: atom_id res chain seq x y z
N LYS A 1 4.89 7.28 -22.32
CA LYS A 1 4.13 8.55 -22.27
C LYS A 1 3.02 8.45 -21.22
N GLU A 2 2.25 7.35 -21.19
CA GLU A 2 1.06 7.23 -20.32
C GLU A 2 1.18 6.14 -19.23
N ASP A 3 2.33 5.46 -19.15
CA ASP A 3 2.70 4.48 -18.12
C ASP A 3 1.64 3.36 -17.84
N TYR A 4 0.72 3.07 -18.77
CA TYR A 4 -0.36 2.09 -18.61
C TYR A 4 0.07 0.70 -18.14
N PHE A 5 1.17 0.20 -18.71
CA PHE A 5 1.71 -1.13 -18.38
C PHE A 5 2.87 -1.07 -17.38
N THR A 6 3.00 0.01 -16.62
CA THR A 6 4.01 0.10 -15.56
C THR A 6 3.50 -0.63 -14.32
N SER A 7 4.22 -1.66 -13.91
CA SER A 7 3.93 -2.38 -12.68
C SER A 7 4.77 -1.85 -11.52
N ILE A 8 4.18 -1.87 -10.33
CA ILE A 8 4.91 -1.64 -9.08
C ILE A 8 5.22 -3.01 -8.49
N HIS A 9 6.51 -3.31 -8.35
CA HIS A 9 6.97 -4.50 -7.65
C HIS A 9 7.54 -4.07 -6.31
N ILE A 10 7.12 -4.73 -5.24
CA ILE A 10 7.70 -4.52 -3.91
C ILE A 10 8.49 -5.79 -3.60
N GLU A 11 9.80 -5.65 -3.51
CA GLU A 11 10.68 -6.73 -3.12
C GLU A 11 11.12 -6.52 -1.67
N GLU A 12 11.16 -7.64 -0.93
CA GLU A 12 11.58 -7.70 0.45
C GLU A 12 13.02 -8.22 0.51
N PHE A 13 13.90 -7.46 1.13
CA PHE A 13 15.26 -7.89 1.45
C PHE A 13 15.40 -8.00 2.95
N GLU A 14 15.94 -9.11 3.42
CA GLU A 14 16.15 -9.34 4.85
C GLU A 14 17.62 -9.63 5.16
N ILE A 15 18.04 -9.16 6.33
CA ILE A 15 19.35 -9.48 6.90
C ILE A 15 19.22 -9.79 8.38
N GLU A 16 19.95 -10.80 8.81
CA GLU A 16 20.01 -11.25 10.19
C GLU A 16 21.38 -10.93 10.79
N ALA A 17 21.36 -10.38 12.00
CA ALA A 17 22.53 -10.31 12.88
C ALA A 17 22.48 -11.50 13.84
N ARG A 18 23.52 -12.35 13.78
CA ARG A 18 23.59 -13.58 14.55
C ARG A 18 24.68 -13.53 15.61
N ASP A 19 24.46 -14.26 16.69
CA ASP A 19 25.49 -14.54 17.67
C ASP A 19 26.41 -15.64 17.14
N THR A 20 27.71 -15.34 16.97
CA THR A 20 28.69 -16.27 16.44
C THR A 20 29.70 -16.66 17.51
N LYS A 21 30.46 -17.73 17.28
CA LYS A 21 31.51 -18.18 18.21
C LYS A 21 32.60 -17.12 18.45
N LEU A 22 32.82 -16.22 17.50
CA LEU A 22 33.83 -15.17 17.56
C LEU A 22 33.30 -13.87 18.19
N GLY A 23 31.99 -13.81 18.47
CA GLY A 23 31.29 -12.64 18.98
C GLY A 23 29.97 -12.40 18.26
N PRO A 24 29.13 -11.49 18.78
CA PRO A 24 27.89 -11.11 18.13
C PRO A 24 28.17 -10.32 16.84
N GLU A 25 27.41 -10.59 15.79
CA GLU A 25 27.33 -9.68 14.64
C GLU A 25 26.53 -8.44 15.04
N GLU A 26 26.97 -7.29 14.55
CA GLU A 26 26.35 -6.01 14.86
C GLU A 26 25.84 -5.34 13.59
N ILE A 27 24.67 -4.70 13.71
CA ILE A 27 24.14 -3.81 12.68
C ILE A 27 24.59 -2.41 13.07
N THR A 28 25.42 -1.80 12.23
CA THR A 28 26.07 -0.51 12.50
C THR A 28 26.41 0.22 11.22
N ARG A 29 26.50 1.55 11.31
CA ARG A 29 26.98 2.42 10.24
C ARG A 29 28.50 2.34 10.05
N ASP A 30 29.24 1.93 11.08
CA ASP A 30 30.71 1.85 11.05
C ASP A 30 31.18 0.58 10.30
N ILE A 31 31.22 0.67 8.97
CA ILE A 31 31.55 -0.44 8.09
C ILE A 31 32.98 -0.25 7.54
N PRO A 32 33.89 -1.24 7.69
CA PRO A 32 35.26 -1.11 7.22
C PRO A 32 35.32 -1.03 5.69
N ASN A 33 36.25 -0.21 5.16
CA ASN A 33 36.55 -0.09 3.73
C ASN A 33 35.39 0.46 2.86
N VAL A 34 34.43 1.17 3.46
CA VAL A 34 33.32 1.80 2.74
C VAL A 34 33.50 3.32 2.69
N SER A 35 33.30 3.91 1.51
CA SER A 35 33.38 5.37 1.34
C SER A 35 32.21 6.09 2.03
N GLU A 36 32.43 7.30 2.55
CA GLU A 36 31.37 8.11 3.19
C GLU A 36 30.17 8.36 2.26
N GLY A 37 30.40 8.42 0.94
CA GLY A 37 29.33 8.58 -0.04
C GLY A 37 28.31 7.43 -0.03
N ALA A 38 28.77 6.20 0.23
CA ALA A 38 27.91 5.02 0.33
C ALA A 38 27.17 4.95 1.68
N LEU A 39 27.64 5.67 2.71
CA LEU A 39 27.03 5.74 4.03
C LEU A 39 26.07 6.93 4.18
N LYS A 40 25.79 7.66 3.09
CA LYS A 40 24.98 8.89 3.11
C LYS A 40 23.52 8.61 3.47
N ASP A 41 22.95 7.52 2.94
CA ASP A 41 21.54 7.18 3.13
C ASP A 41 21.28 6.24 4.33
N LEU A 42 22.36 5.79 4.99
CA LEU A 42 22.29 5.06 6.25
C LEU A 42 22.17 6.02 7.43
N ASP A 43 21.34 5.67 8.39
CA ASP A 43 21.23 6.36 9.67
C ASP A 43 22.35 5.98 10.64
N GLU A 44 22.27 6.48 11.87
CA GLU A 44 23.22 6.16 12.95
C GLU A 44 23.23 4.67 13.33
N ALA A 45 22.13 3.95 13.15
CA ALA A 45 22.03 2.51 13.39
C ALA A 45 22.58 1.67 12.21
N GLY A 46 22.96 2.28 11.09
CA GLY A 46 23.40 1.57 9.89
C GLY A 46 22.26 1.03 9.03
N ILE A 47 21.05 1.57 9.14
CA ILE A 47 19.85 1.17 8.41
C ILE A 47 19.43 2.29 7.45
N ILE A 48 19.10 1.91 6.22
CA ILE A 48 18.67 2.87 5.21
C ILE A 48 17.42 3.67 5.62
N ARG A 49 17.39 4.94 5.25
CA ARG A 49 16.21 5.81 5.47
C ARG A 49 15.05 5.45 4.52
N ILE A 50 13.83 5.56 5.01
CA ILE A 50 12.62 5.43 4.18
C ILE A 50 12.59 6.60 3.17
N GLY A 51 12.25 6.30 1.92
CA GLY A 51 12.24 7.27 0.82
C GLY A 51 13.60 7.47 0.13
N ALA A 52 14.65 6.74 0.53
CA ALA A 52 15.90 6.71 -0.23
C ALA A 52 15.70 6.03 -1.58
N THR A 53 16.29 6.60 -2.64
CA THR A 53 16.37 5.96 -3.95
C THR A 53 17.66 5.15 -3.99
N VAL A 54 17.55 3.87 -4.31
CA VAL A 54 18.65 2.91 -4.25
C VAL A 54 18.91 2.29 -5.61
N LYS A 55 20.18 2.02 -5.87
CA LYS A 55 20.68 1.34 -7.05
C LYS A 55 21.46 0.10 -6.65
N ALA A 56 21.72 -0.76 -7.63
CA ALA A 56 22.57 -1.93 -7.47
C ALA A 56 23.90 -1.56 -6.80
N GLY A 57 24.24 -2.27 -5.72
CA GLY A 57 25.47 -2.05 -4.94
C GLY A 57 25.33 -1.11 -3.75
N ASP A 58 24.25 -0.34 -3.64
CA ASP A 58 23.99 0.50 -2.47
C ASP A 58 23.74 -0.36 -1.22
N ILE A 59 24.15 0.13 -0.06
CA ILE A 59 23.99 -0.56 1.22
C ILE A 59 22.61 -0.26 1.78
N LEU A 60 21.79 -1.31 1.97
CA LEU A 60 20.49 -1.22 2.62
C LEU A 60 20.62 -1.29 4.15
N VAL A 61 21.47 -2.20 4.63
CA VAL A 61 21.71 -2.40 6.06
C VAL A 61 23.17 -2.75 6.27
N GLY A 62 23.87 -1.93 7.04
CA GLY A 62 25.24 -2.15 7.48
C GLY A 62 25.29 -3.29 8.48
N LYS A 63 26.13 -4.30 8.20
CA LYS A 63 26.38 -5.40 9.12
C LYS A 63 27.87 -5.70 9.19
N VAL A 64 28.37 -5.80 10.40
CA VAL A 64 29.76 -6.18 10.68
C VAL A 64 29.80 -7.52 11.40
N THR A 65 30.70 -8.38 10.94
CA THR A 65 30.95 -9.69 11.55
C THR A 65 32.35 -9.68 12.17
N PRO A 66 32.52 -10.05 13.46
CA PRO A 66 33.84 -10.16 14.06
C PRO A 66 34.69 -11.18 13.29
N LYS A 67 35.92 -10.79 12.95
CA LYS A 67 36.88 -11.61 12.21
C LYS A 67 37.85 -12.25 13.21
N GLY A 68 38.15 -13.52 13.03
CA GLY A 68 39.25 -14.15 13.76
C GLY A 68 40.59 -13.57 13.34
N GLU A 69 41.62 -13.69 14.19
CA GLU A 69 42.97 -13.26 13.86
C GLU A 69 43.47 -13.98 12.60
N THR A 70 43.61 -13.23 11.50
CA THR A 70 44.25 -13.73 10.28
C THR A 70 45.74 -13.49 10.35
N GLN A 71 46.54 -14.54 10.16
CA GLN A 71 47.98 -14.40 9.98
C GLN A 71 48.25 -13.70 8.64
N LEU A 72 48.64 -12.42 8.71
CA LEU A 72 49.02 -11.63 7.55
C LEU A 72 50.32 -12.15 6.94
N THR A 73 50.42 -12.13 5.60
CA THR A 73 51.69 -12.46 4.92
C THR A 73 52.75 -11.39 5.22
N PRO A 74 54.06 -11.67 5.03
CA PRO A 74 55.11 -10.67 5.21
C PRO A 74 54.88 -9.38 4.40
N GLU A 75 54.33 -9.49 3.20
CA GLU A 75 53.99 -8.37 2.31
C GLU A 75 52.84 -7.53 2.88
N GLU A 76 51.77 -8.17 3.36
CA GLU A 76 50.65 -7.49 4.02
C GLU A 76 51.07 -6.83 5.34
N LYS A 77 51.96 -7.47 6.10
CA LYS A 77 52.58 -6.89 7.30
C LYS A 77 53.39 -5.64 6.96
N LEU A 78 54.16 -5.68 5.86
CA LEU A 78 54.92 -4.54 5.39
C LEU A 78 53.99 -3.40 4.95
N LEU A 79 52.96 -3.70 4.15
CA LEU A 79 51.95 -2.71 3.74
C LEU A 79 51.25 -2.07 4.95
N ARG A 80 50.86 -2.88 5.94
CA ARG A 80 50.26 -2.40 7.18
C ARG A 80 51.20 -1.49 7.97
N ALA A 81 52.50 -1.81 8.01
CA ALA A 81 53.51 -0.98 8.66
C ALA A 81 53.76 0.35 7.92
N ILE A 82 53.66 0.37 6.59
CA ILE A 82 53.85 1.56 5.76
C ILE A 82 52.63 2.48 5.80
N PHE A 83 51.42 1.94 5.61
CA PHE A 83 50.19 2.73 5.50
C PHE A 83 49.51 2.99 6.86
N GLY A 84 49.93 2.30 7.92
CA GLY A 84 49.36 2.46 9.25
C GLY A 84 47.89 2.07 9.35
N GLU A 85 47.33 1.41 8.33
CA GLU A 85 45.94 0.96 8.32
C GLU A 85 45.73 -0.03 9.46
N LYS A 86 44.89 0.36 10.43
CA LYS A 86 44.39 -0.59 11.42
C LYS A 86 43.55 -1.60 10.65
N ALA A 87 44.02 -2.83 10.53
CA ALA A 87 43.18 -3.92 10.05
C ALA A 87 41.92 -3.91 10.91
N GLY A 88 40.76 -3.70 10.30
CA GLY A 88 39.49 -3.83 11.01
C GLY A 88 39.39 -5.24 11.56
N ASP A 89 39.18 -5.38 12.86
CA ASP A 89 38.90 -6.67 13.52
C ASP A 89 37.51 -7.22 13.11
N VAL A 90 36.81 -6.48 12.25
CA VAL A 90 35.49 -6.78 11.72
C VAL A 90 35.51 -6.85 10.19
N ARG A 91 34.62 -7.66 9.63
CA ARG A 91 34.40 -7.82 8.19
C ARG A 91 33.04 -7.23 7.80
N ASP A 92 32.98 -6.56 6.65
CA ASP A 92 31.73 -6.17 6.00
C ASP A 92 30.92 -7.40 5.58
N ALA A 93 29.73 -7.55 6.16
CA ALA A 93 28.72 -8.55 5.82
C ALA A 93 27.35 -7.88 5.54
N SER A 94 27.39 -6.61 5.13
CA SER A 94 26.21 -5.75 4.93
C SER A 94 25.30 -6.24 3.80
N LEU A 95 24.01 -5.92 3.94
CA LEU A 95 23.01 -6.13 2.92
C LEU A 95 23.14 -5.07 1.83
N LYS A 96 23.43 -5.49 0.61
CA LYS A 96 23.55 -4.62 -0.57
C LYS A 96 22.43 -4.92 -1.56
N VAL A 97 22.00 -3.90 -2.30
CA VAL A 97 20.99 -4.06 -3.35
C VAL A 97 21.55 -4.98 -4.45
N PRO A 98 20.85 -6.06 -4.82
CA PRO A 98 21.27 -6.95 -5.90
C PRO A 98 21.38 -6.22 -7.25
N PRO A 99 22.20 -6.74 -8.19
CA PRO A 99 22.29 -6.19 -9.53
C PRO A 99 20.95 -6.28 -10.27
N GLY A 100 20.61 -5.24 -11.03
CA GLY A 100 19.34 -5.16 -11.78
C GLY A 100 18.15 -4.63 -10.99
N ILE A 101 18.35 -4.28 -9.72
CA ILE A 101 17.32 -3.71 -8.86
C ILE A 101 17.60 -2.23 -8.64
N GLU A 102 16.63 -1.40 -9.01
CA GLU A 102 16.61 0.03 -8.76
C GLU A 102 15.21 0.42 -8.30
N GLY A 103 15.13 1.20 -7.23
CA GLY A 103 13.84 1.53 -6.64
C GLY A 103 13.94 2.49 -5.47
N THR A 104 12.83 2.63 -4.75
CA THR A 104 12.72 3.48 -3.57
C THR A 104 12.39 2.62 -2.36
N VAL A 105 13.09 2.86 -1.25
CA VAL A 105 12.77 2.20 0.02
C VAL A 105 11.42 2.73 0.52
N VAL A 106 10.45 1.84 0.67
CA VAL A 106 9.08 2.20 1.10
C VAL A 106 8.89 1.98 2.58
N ASP A 107 9.43 0.88 3.11
CA ASP A 107 9.23 0.49 4.51
C ASP A 107 10.47 -0.25 5.01
N VAL A 108 10.73 -0.15 6.31
CA VAL A 108 11.78 -0.88 7.00
C VAL A 108 11.24 -1.39 8.32
N ARG A 109 11.37 -2.70 8.55
CA ARG A 109 10.93 -3.36 9.77
C ARG A 109 12.12 -3.95 10.51
N ILE A 110 12.21 -3.65 11.79
CA ILE A 110 13.28 -4.11 12.66
C ILE A 110 12.65 -5.00 13.72
N PHE A 111 13.08 -6.25 13.75
CA PHE A 111 12.70 -7.22 14.76
C PHE A 111 13.90 -7.49 15.66
N SER A 112 13.71 -7.40 16.97
CA SER A 112 14.78 -7.64 17.94
C SER A 112 14.35 -8.72 18.91
N ARG A 113 15.28 -9.61 19.22
CA ARG A 113 15.05 -10.65 20.22
C ARG A 113 14.81 -10.01 21.59
N LYS A 114 13.86 -10.58 22.32
CA LYS A 114 13.58 -10.22 23.71
C LYS A 114 14.85 -10.29 24.59
N GLY A 115 15.17 -9.17 25.25
CA GLY A 115 16.30 -9.05 26.18
C GLY A 115 17.55 -8.38 25.62
N VAL A 116 17.59 -8.08 24.31
CA VAL A 116 18.62 -7.24 23.69
C VAL A 116 18.23 -5.77 23.85
N GLU A 117 19.19 -4.88 24.11
CA GLU A 117 18.94 -3.44 24.15
C GLU A 117 18.43 -2.95 22.78
N LYS A 118 17.39 -2.13 22.81
CA LYS A 118 16.77 -1.58 21.59
C LYS A 118 17.58 -0.39 21.11
N ASP A 119 17.87 -0.36 19.81
CA ASP A 119 18.54 0.79 19.19
C ASP A 119 17.67 2.05 19.28
N ILE A 120 18.30 3.22 19.17
CA ILE A 120 17.63 4.53 19.17
C ILE A 120 16.49 4.55 18.15
N ARG A 121 16.74 4.12 16.90
CA ARG A 121 15.71 4.07 15.86
C ARG A 121 14.56 3.11 16.18
N GLN A 122 14.85 1.99 16.83
CA GLN A 122 13.80 1.04 17.21
C GLN A 122 12.91 1.64 18.30
N GLN A 123 13.50 2.33 19.28
CA GLN A 123 12.75 3.05 20.31
C GLN A 123 11.89 4.16 19.71
N GLU A 124 12.42 4.91 18.73
CA GLU A 124 11.67 5.93 18.00
C GLU A 124 10.46 5.32 17.26
N ILE A 125 10.67 4.27 16.46
CA ILE A 125 9.59 3.60 15.72
C ILE A 125 8.51 3.08 16.68
N GLU A 126 8.90 2.42 17.76
CA GLU A 126 7.97 1.90 18.76
C GLU A 126 7.19 3.02 19.45
N SER A 127 7.86 4.11 19.83
CA SER A 127 7.20 5.27 20.45
C SER A 127 6.21 5.97 19.50
N GLN A 128 6.55 6.07 18.21
CA GLN A 128 5.67 6.62 17.18
C GLN A 128 4.44 5.73 16.98
N GLU A 129 4.62 4.42 16.94
CA GLU A 129 3.51 3.48 16.74
C GLU A 129 2.59 3.42 17.97
N ILE A 130 3.15 3.46 19.19
CA ILE A 130 2.37 3.59 20.42
C ILE A 130 1.56 4.89 20.42
N SER A 131 2.18 6.02 20.10
CA SER A 131 1.50 7.32 20.00
C SER A 131 0.36 7.31 18.97
N ARG A 132 0.58 6.65 17.83
CA ARG A 132 -0.44 6.45 16.80
C ARG A 132 -1.61 5.60 17.30
N LEU A 133 -1.33 4.50 17.99
CA LEU A 133 -2.35 3.63 18.59
C LEU A 133 -3.18 4.35 19.66
N GLU A 134 -2.52 5.13 20.52
CA GLU A 134 -3.17 5.95 21.54
C GLU A 134 -4.07 7.03 20.92
N LYS A 135 -3.58 7.71 19.87
CA LYS A 135 -4.36 8.71 19.14
C LYS A 135 -5.59 8.09 18.47
N ASN A 136 -5.43 6.97 17.78
CA ASN A 136 -6.55 6.25 17.16
C ASN A 136 -7.58 5.80 18.20
N THR A 137 -7.13 5.23 19.31
CA THR A 137 -8.00 4.82 20.42
C THR A 137 -8.76 6.02 21.00
N LYS A 138 -8.09 7.15 21.18
CA LYS A 138 -8.72 8.39 21.67
C LYS A 138 -9.76 8.93 20.69
N ASP A 139 -9.47 8.91 19.39
CA ASP A 139 -10.40 9.32 18.35
C ASP A 139 -11.62 8.39 18.28
N GLU A 140 -11.41 7.06 18.37
CA GLU A 140 -12.50 6.08 18.45
C GLU A 140 -13.38 6.27 19.70
N VAL A 141 -12.78 6.47 20.87
CA VAL A 141 -13.53 6.78 22.10
C VAL A 141 -14.33 8.07 21.96
N ARG A 142 -13.77 9.10 21.31
CA ARG A 142 -14.49 10.35 21.04
C ARG A 142 -15.69 10.09 20.15
N ILE A 143 -15.52 9.40 19.03
CA ILE A 143 -16.61 9.09 18.08
C ILE A 143 -17.72 8.28 18.76
N LEU A 144 -17.35 7.24 19.52
CA LEU A 144 -18.32 6.44 20.28
C LEU A 144 -19.08 7.28 21.32
N THR A 145 -18.38 8.19 21.97
CA THR A 145 -18.97 9.11 22.97
C THR A 145 -19.93 10.10 22.31
N GLU A 146 -19.58 10.65 21.15
CA GLU A 146 -20.43 11.55 20.36
C GLU A 146 -21.66 10.83 19.83
N GLU A 147 -21.51 9.62 19.26
CA GLU A 147 -22.63 8.81 18.77
C GLU A 147 -23.58 8.42 19.92
N ARG A 148 -23.01 8.05 21.07
CA ARG A 148 -23.76 7.78 22.30
C ARG A 148 -24.57 9.01 22.72
N ASN A 149 -23.93 10.18 22.82
CA ASN A 149 -24.59 11.41 23.23
C ASN A 149 -25.69 11.80 22.22
N LYS A 150 -25.47 11.61 20.92
CA LYS A 150 -26.48 11.83 19.89
C LYS A 150 -27.71 10.92 20.07
N LYS A 151 -27.50 9.61 20.26
CA LYS A 151 -28.60 8.65 20.53
C LYS A 151 -29.37 8.99 21.81
N ILE A 152 -28.66 9.36 22.87
CA ILE A 152 -29.27 9.78 24.13
C ILE A 152 -30.08 11.07 23.93
N ASN A 153 -29.55 12.04 23.20
CA ASN A 153 -30.26 13.28 22.91
C ASN A 153 -31.54 13.01 22.12
N ASP A 154 -31.50 12.15 21.10
CA ASP A 154 -32.67 11.79 20.31
C ASP A 154 -33.74 11.05 21.15
N LEU A 155 -33.33 10.23 22.12
CA LEU A 155 -34.26 9.52 23.03
C LEU A 155 -34.89 10.44 24.09
N LEU A 156 -34.14 11.45 24.56
CA LEU A 156 -34.57 12.36 25.64
C LEU A 156 -35.27 13.62 25.13
N LEU A 157 -35.09 13.97 23.85
CA LEU A 157 -35.74 15.12 23.21
C LEU A 157 -37.27 15.00 23.27
N GLY A 158 -37.90 16.02 23.85
CA GLY A 158 -39.37 16.09 23.95
C GLY A 158 -39.98 15.33 25.12
N GLN A 159 -39.19 14.62 25.93
CA GLN A 159 -39.67 14.00 27.18
C GLN A 159 -39.91 15.06 28.26
N THR A 160 -40.91 14.82 29.12
CA THR A 160 -41.27 15.69 30.23
C THR A 160 -40.73 15.16 31.54
N VAL A 161 -40.11 16.04 32.34
CA VAL A 161 -39.53 15.67 33.62
C VAL A 161 -40.58 15.75 34.74
N THR A 162 -40.70 14.70 35.56
CA THR A 162 -41.74 14.60 36.61
C THR A 162 -41.36 15.28 37.93
N ALA A 163 -40.08 15.58 38.14
CA ALA A 163 -39.55 16.30 39.29
C ALA A 163 -38.40 17.22 38.89
N ALA A 164 -38.19 18.31 39.64
CA ALA A 164 -37.13 19.27 39.35
C ALA A 164 -35.75 18.62 39.53
N VAL A 165 -34.86 18.81 38.55
CA VAL A 165 -33.51 18.25 38.56
C VAL A 165 -32.55 19.34 39.01
N LYS A 166 -31.81 19.08 40.08
CA LYS A 166 -30.76 19.95 40.58
C LYS A 166 -29.40 19.35 40.28
N SER A 167 -28.44 20.19 39.93
CA SER A 167 -27.05 19.77 39.83
C SER A 167 -26.47 19.46 41.21
N ARG A 168 -25.33 18.76 41.22
CA ARG A 168 -24.55 18.47 42.43
C ARG A 168 -24.04 19.74 43.13
N SER A 169 -23.95 20.87 42.41
CA SER A 169 -23.64 22.22 42.93
C SER A 169 -24.84 22.94 43.55
N GLY A 170 -26.04 22.37 43.51
CA GLY A 170 -27.26 22.96 44.03
C GLY A 170 -28.01 23.89 43.07
N GLU A 171 -27.46 24.15 41.87
CA GLU A 171 -28.15 24.90 40.82
C GLU A 171 -29.31 24.08 40.23
N LYS A 172 -30.44 24.73 39.96
CA LYS A 172 -31.60 24.11 39.32
C LYS A 172 -31.35 24.04 37.81
N LEU A 173 -31.39 22.84 37.24
CA LEU A 173 -31.15 22.60 35.81
C LEU A 173 -32.46 22.50 35.01
N LEU A 174 -33.50 21.89 35.57
CA LEU A 174 -34.80 21.70 34.91
C LEU A 174 -35.94 21.82 35.92
N ASP A 175 -37.02 22.51 35.55
CA ASP A 175 -38.23 22.63 36.36
C ASP A 175 -39.19 21.43 36.19
N LYS A 176 -40.08 21.26 37.16
CA LYS A 176 -41.08 20.18 37.15
C LYS A 176 -42.07 20.40 36.00
N GLY A 177 -42.18 19.42 35.10
CA GLY A 177 -43.07 19.46 33.93
C GLY A 177 -42.46 20.12 32.68
N GLU A 178 -41.20 20.57 32.75
CA GLU A 178 -40.50 21.16 31.62
C GLU A 178 -40.09 20.09 30.58
N ARG A 179 -40.11 20.47 29.30
CA ARG A 179 -39.64 19.61 28.20
C ARG A 179 -38.14 19.74 28.04
N ILE A 180 -37.46 18.61 27.89
CA ILE A 180 -36.01 18.58 27.73
C ILE A 180 -35.60 19.21 26.38
N SER A 181 -34.83 20.30 26.44
CA SER A 181 -34.22 20.98 25.28
C SER A 181 -32.79 20.48 25.03
N ARG A 182 -32.25 20.71 23.82
CA ARG A 182 -30.86 20.33 23.49
C ARG A 182 -29.82 21.04 24.36
N GLU A 183 -30.08 22.28 24.75
CA GLU A 183 -29.19 23.08 25.60
C GLU A 183 -29.13 22.53 27.02
N ALA A 184 -30.28 22.12 27.58
CA ALA A 184 -30.35 21.49 28.89
C ALA A 184 -29.61 20.14 28.93
N LEU A 185 -29.63 19.37 27.84
CA LEU A 185 -28.92 18.08 27.73
C LEU A 185 -27.39 18.24 27.69
N LEU A 186 -26.88 19.33 27.11
CA LEU A 186 -25.44 19.61 27.08
C LEU A 186 -24.90 20.01 28.46
N ALA A 187 -25.73 20.60 29.30
CA ALA A 187 -25.37 20.99 30.66
C ALA A 187 -25.40 19.83 31.67
N LEU A 188 -26.06 18.72 31.33
CA LEU A 188 -26.22 17.56 32.21
C LEU A 188 -25.01 16.62 32.16
N THR A 189 -24.52 16.24 33.33
CA THR A 189 -23.49 15.21 33.47
C THR A 189 -24.09 13.80 33.36
N ARG A 190 -23.26 12.80 33.05
CA ARG A 190 -23.65 11.38 32.97
C ARG A 190 -24.48 10.92 34.18
N HIS A 191 -24.09 11.32 35.39
CA HIS A 191 -24.79 10.93 36.61
C HIS A 191 -26.17 11.55 36.73
N GLU A 192 -26.34 12.77 36.24
CA GLU A 192 -27.61 13.49 36.25
C GLU A 192 -28.55 12.92 35.17
N VAL A 193 -28.02 12.56 34.00
CA VAL A 193 -28.79 11.90 32.92
C VAL A 193 -29.38 10.57 33.38
N LEU A 194 -28.60 9.72 34.06
CA LEU A 194 -29.07 8.44 34.58
C LEU A 194 -30.09 8.56 35.72
N ARG A 195 -30.16 9.72 36.39
CA ARG A 195 -31.09 9.99 37.50
C ARG A 195 -32.28 10.86 37.08
N LEU A 196 -32.47 11.13 35.78
CA LEU A 196 -33.58 11.92 35.28
C LEU A 196 -34.92 11.24 35.61
N PRO A 197 -35.83 11.92 36.34
CA PRO A 197 -37.14 11.37 36.68
C PRO A 197 -38.11 11.55 35.50
N ILE A 198 -38.07 10.61 34.54
CA ILE A 198 -38.91 10.59 33.33
C ILE A 198 -40.11 9.67 33.56
N ALA A 199 -41.28 10.04 33.03
CA ALA A 199 -42.52 9.27 33.18
C ALA A 199 -42.48 7.92 32.42
N ASP A 200 -41.86 7.90 31.25
CA ASP A 200 -41.72 6.67 30.44
C ASP A 200 -40.50 5.85 30.88
N LYS A 201 -40.78 4.74 31.57
CA LYS A 201 -39.78 3.79 32.04
C LYS A 201 -38.99 3.13 30.90
N ARG A 202 -39.58 3.00 29.70
CA ARG A 202 -38.91 2.39 28.54
C ARG A 202 -37.74 3.24 28.05
N VAL A 203 -37.86 4.56 28.13
CA VAL A 203 -36.81 5.50 27.72
C VAL A 203 -35.65 5.45 28.70
N VAL A 204 -35.93 5.37 30.00
CA VAL A 204 -34.91 5.23 31.06
C VAL A 204 -34.12 3.94 30.86
N ASP A 205 -34.81 2.81 30.66
CA ASP A 205 -34.17 1.51 30.41
C ASP A 205 -33.33 1.54 29.11
N ALA A 206 -33.83 2.18 28.04
CA ALA A 206 -33.11 2.32 26.78
C ALA A 206 -31.83 3.17 26.92
N VAL A 207 -31.89 4.28 27.66
CA VAL A 207 -30.71 5.12 27.95
C VAL A 207 -29.67 4.35 28.75
N GLU A 208 -30.09 3.56 29.74
CA GLU A 208 -29.19 2.71 30.51
C GLU A 208 -28.50 1.65 29.63
N ILE A 209 -29.25 0.99 28.74
CA ILE A 209 -28.70 0.02 27.78
C ILE A 209 -27.66 0.68 26.87
N VAL A 210 -27.93 1.89 26.38
CA VAL A 210 -27.00 2.64 25.53
C VAL A 210 -25.70 2.96 26.29
N TYR A 211 -25.78 3.45 27.52
CA TYR A 211 -24.60 3.69 28.36
C TYR A 211 -23.80 2.40 28.59
N ARG A 212 -24.48 1.32 29.00
CA ARG A 212 -23.83 0.03 29.29
C ARG A 212 -23.11 -0.51 28.07
N LYS A 213 -23.76 -0.49 26.90
CA LYS A 213 -23.18 -0.97 25.63
C LYS A 213 -21.96 -0.13 25.21
N THR A 214 -22.05 1.19 25.29
CA THR A 214 -20.92 2.07 24.95
C THR A 214 -19.75 1.89 25.91
N ASP A 215 -20.00 1.80 27.22
CA ASP A 215 -18.95 1.59 28.22
C ASP A 215 -18.25 0.23 28.02
N SER A 216 -19.02 -0.84 27.79
CA SER A 216 -18.44 -2.15 27.48
C SER A 216 -17.59 -2.11 26.21
N HIS A 217 -18.01 -1.40 25.16
CA HIS A 217 -17.19 -1.23 23.95
C HIS A 217 -15.91 -0.44 24.22
N ILE A 218 -15.98 0.65 25.00
CA ILE A 218 -14.81 1.44 25.38
C ILE A 218 -13.83 0.60 26.20
N GLU A 219 -14.33 -0.21 27.14
CA GLU A 219 -13.50 -1.12 27.94
C GLU A 219 -12.82 -2.18 27.08
N ILE A 220 -13.56 -2.81 26.16
CA ILE A 220 -13.00 -3.76 25.18
C ILE A 220 -11.93 -3.07 24.34
N LEU A 221 -12.18 -1.84 23.87
CA LEU A 221 -11.22 -1.10 23.05
C LEU A 221 -9.93 -0.81 23.82
N HIS A 222 -10.04 -0.34 25.08
CA HIS A 222 -8.87 -0.13 25.94
C HIS A 222 -8.11 -1.42 26.20
N LYS A 223 -8.81 -2.54 26.43
CA LYS A 223 -8.18 -3.85 26.63
C LYS A 223 -7.42 -4.30 25.38
N VAL A 224 -8.05 -4.22 24.20
CA VAL A 224 -7.42 -4.57 22.92
C VAL A 224 -6.21 -3.67 22.64
N ASN A 225 -6.32 -2.37 22.90
CA ASN A 225 -5.20 -1.45 22.71
C ASN A 225 -4.05 -1.77 23.67
N LYS A 226 -4.34 -2.05 24.95
CA LYS A 226 -3.34 -2.47 25.94
C LYS A 226 -2.62 -3.75 25.51
N GLU A 227 -3.37 -4.76 25.04
CA GLU A 227 -2.79 -6.00 24.52
C GLU A 227 -1.92 -5.77 23.27
N ARG A 228 -2.30 -4.83 22.40
CA ARG A 228 -1.48 -4.44 21.23
C ARG A 228 -0.18 -3.76 21.65
N VAL A 229 -0.24 -2.81 22.59
CA VAL A 229 0.95 -2.12 23.13
C VAL A 229 1.88 -3.12 23.84
N GLU A 230 1.33 -4.00 24.67
CA GLU A 230 2.12 -5.05 25.33
C GLU A 230 2.78 -5.98 24.31
N ARG A 231 2.09 -6.34 23.21
CA ARG A 231 2.67 -7.16 22.14
C ARG A 231 3.84 -6.46 21.45
N LEU A 232 3.74 -5.16 21.18
CA LEU A 232 4.84 -4.37 20.62
C LEU A 232 6.05 -4.34 21.56
N GLN A 233 5.81 -4.24 22.87
CA GLN A 233 6.88 -4.18 23.88
C GLN A 233 7.55 -5.53 24.15
N LYS A 234 6.81 -6.64 24.05
CA LYS A 234 7.27 -7.99 24.44
C LYS A 234 8.43 -8.53 23.59
N GLY A 235 8.74 -7.87 22.47
CA GLY A 235 9.78 -8.27 21.53
C GLY A 235 9.36 -9.47 20.69
N ASP A 236 10.12 -9.75 19.63
CA ASP A 236 9.78 -10.78 18.66
C ASP A 236 10.48 -12.11 18.97
N GLU A 237 9.81 -13.22 18.62
CA GLU A 237 10.39 -14.55 18.68
C GLU A 237 11.20 -14.82 17.41
N LEU A 238 12.52 -14.67 17.52
CA LEU A 238 13.45 -14.89 16.41
C LEU A 238 14.08 -16.30 16.46
N PRO A 239 14.49 -16.88 15.32
CA PRO A 239 15.19 -18.16 15.26
C PRO A 239 16.40 -18.20 16.20
N PRO A 240 16.78 -19.38 16.74
CA PRO A 240 17.90 -19.49 17.69
C PRO A 240 19.19 -18.94 17.09
N GLY A 241 19.97 -18.21 17.89
CA GLY A 241 21.16 -17.49 17.44
C GLY A 241 20.93 -16.14 16.75
N VAL A 242 19.72 -15.82 16.27
CA VAL A 242 19.43 -14.49 15.68
C VAL A 242 19.14 -13.44 16.75
N ILE A 243 19.96 -12.39 16.81
CA ILE A 243 19.84 -11.27 17.74
C ILE A 243 18.83 -10.25 17.21
N LYS A 244 18.97 -9.89 15.92
CA LYS A 244 18.20 -8.86 15.24
C LYS A 244 17.96 -9.27 13.78
N LEU A 245 16.77 -8.97 13.27
CA LEU A 245 16.36 -9.20 11.89
C LEU A 245 15.84 -7.87 11.32
N VAL A 246 16.40 -7.42 10.21
CA VAL A 246 15.96 -6.20 9.53
C VAL A 246 15.42 -6.58 8.16
N LYS A 247 14.19 -6.15 7.87
CA LYS A 247 13.52 -6.30 6.59
C LYS A 247 13.36 -4.94 5.93
N VAL A 248 13.84 -4.81 4.71
CA VAL A 248 13.78 -3.59 3.90
C VAL A 248 12.90 -3.86 2.68
N PHE A 249 11.86 -3.06 2.50
CA PHE A 249 10.96 -3.15 1.36
C PHE A 249 11.34 -2.11 0.33
N VAL A 250 11.76 -2.57 -0.85
CA VAL A 250 12.11 -1.69 -1.97
C VAL A 250 11.02 -1.80 -3.02
N ALA A 251 10.36 -0.69 -3.31
CA ALA A 251 9.44 -0.59 -4.44
C ALA A 251 10.20 -0.18 -5.69
N MET A 252 10.08 -0.99 -6.73
CA MET A 252 10.59 -0.70 -8.07
C MET A 252 9.43 -0.51 -9.04
N LYS A 253 9.60 0.45 -9.94
CA LYS A 253 8.70 0.63 -11.08
C LYS A 253 9.30 -0.12 -12.26
N ARG A 254 8.63 -1.18 -12.71
CA ARG A 254 9.01 -1.89 -13.93
C ARG A 254 8.16 -1.36 -15.08
N LYS A 255 8.83 -0.69 -16.01
CA LYS A 255 8.22 -0.27 -17.27
C LYS A 255 8.24 -1.43 -18.24
N LEU A 256 7.26 -1.43 -19.14
CA LEU A 256 7.18 -2.37 -20.25
C LEU A 256 8.44 -2.31 -21.11
N GLN A 257 9.04 -3.46 -21.39
CA GLN A 257 10.26 -3.60 -22.17
C GLN A 257 10.14 -4.67 -23.26
N VAL A 258 11.04 -4.59 -24.24
CA VAL A 258 11.18 -5.64 -25.26
C VAL A 258 11.56 -6.95 -24.56
N GLY A 259 10.86 -8.03 -24.90
CA GLY A 259 10.99 -9.32 -24.21
C GLY A 259 9.90 -9.58 -23.18
N ASP A 260 9.15 -8.56 -22.75
CA ASP A 260 8.01 -8.76 -21.87
C ASP A 260 6.88 -9.51 -22.58
N LYS A 261 6.18 -10.34 -21.81
CA LYS A 261 5.09 -11.17 -22.32
C LYS A 261 3.76 -10.50 -22.06
N MET A 262 2.98 -10.31 -23.12
CA MET A 262 1.61 -9.83 -23.06
C MET A 262 0.64 -10.93 -23.50
N ALA A 263 -0.59 -10.87 -23.00
CA ALA A 263 -1.64 -11.79 -23.39
C ALA A 263 -3.01 -11.12 -23.32
N GLY A 264 -3.87 -11.42 -24.29
CA GLY A 264 -5.28 -11.08 -24.22
C GLY A 264 -6.12 -12.20 -23.59
N ARG A 265 -7.39 -11.90 -23.35
CA ARG A 265 -8.34 -12.82 -22.70
C ARG A 265 -8.68 -14.05 -23.55
N HIS A 266 -8.44 -13.99 -24.86
CA HIS A 266 -8.72 -15.07 -25.81
C HIS A 266 -7.54 -16.03 -26.03
N GLY A 267 -6.60 -16.08 -25.09
CA GLY A 267 -5.44 -16.99 -25.15
C GLY A 267 -4.38 -16.61 -26.19
N ASN A 268 -4.53 -15.45 -26.85
CA ASN A 268 -3.49 -14.84 -27.66
C ASN A 268 -2.35 -14.38 -26.74
N LYS A 269 -1.17 -14.99 -26.90
CA LYS A 269 0.04 -14.65 -26.15
C LYS A 269 1.08 -14.16 -27.14
N GLY A 270 1.78 -13.10 -26.77
CA GLY A 270 2.87 -12.50 -27.54
C GLY A 270 3.99 -12.04 -26.62
N VAL A 271 5.18 -11.90 -27.21
CA VAL A 271 6.31 -11.23 -26.58
C VAL A 271 6.51 -9.93 -27.34
N ILE A 272 6.77 -8.84 -26.63
CA ILE A 272 7.04 -7.55 -27.26
C ILE A 272 8.36 -7.65 -28.01
N SER A 273 8.30 -7.51 -29.33
CA SER A 273 9.46 -7.57 -30.20
C SER A 273 10.13 -6.21 -30.37
N ARG A 274 9.34 -5.13 -30.41
CA ARG A 274 9.81 -3.77 -30.65
C ARG A 274 8.85 -2.75 -30.05
N ILE A 275 9.41 -1.64 -29.58
CA ILE A 275 8.66 -0.44 -29.17
C ILE A 275 9.03 0.63 -30.21
N LEU A 276 8.04 1.14 -30.94
CA LEU A 276 8.22 2.15 -31.98
C LEU A 276 7.86 3.55 -31.46
N PRO A 277 8.47 4.61 -32.01
CA PRO A 277 7.98 5.98 -31.87
C PRO A 277 6.54 6.13 -32.39
N GLU A 278 5.83 7.14 -31.91
CA GLU A 278 4.41 7.38 -32.25
C GLU A 278 4.24 7.73 -33.74
N GLU A 279 5.22 8.43 -34.30
CA GLU A 279 5.29 8.84 -35.70
C GLU A 279 5.47 7.68 -36.69
N ASP A 280 6.08 6.57 -36.26
CA ASP A 280 6.30 5.40 -37.12
C ASP A 280 5.09 4.44 -37.11
N MET A 281 4.14 4.65 -36.19
CA MET A 281 2.98 3.77 -36.05
C MET A 281 1.95 4.04 -37.16
N PRO A 282 1.28 2.99 -37.67
CA PRO A 282 0.13 3.17 -38.53
C PRO A 282 -0.92 4.07 -37.88
N TYR A 283 -1.56 4.93 -38.66
CA TYR A 283 -2.56 5.86 -38.13
C TYR A 283 -3.88 5.81 -38.90
N LEU A 284 -4.95 6.16 -38.19
CA LEU A 284 -6.31 6.25 -38.69
C LEU A 284 -6.51 7.51 -39.55
N PRO A 285 -7.58 7.59 -40.37
CA PRO A 285 -7.83 8.76 -41.22
C PRO A 285 -8.02 10.08 -40.46
N ASP A 286 -8.33 10.02 -39.17
CA ASP A 286 -8.43 11.16 -38.25
C ASP A 286 -7.07 11.61 -37.68
N GLY A 287 -5.98 10.91 -38.01
CA GLY A 287 -4.62 11.14 -37.52
C GLY A 287 -4.26 10.37 -36.25
N THR A 288 -5.19 9.60 -35.66
CA THR A 288 -4.93 8.86 -34.42
C THR A 288 -4.02 7.65 -34.70
N PRO A 289 -2.83 7.54 -34.06
CA PRO A 289 -1.95 6.39 -34.23
C PRO A 289 -2.48 5.16 -33.50
N VAL A 290 -2.19 3.97 -34.03
CA VAL A 290 -2.49 2.71 -33.33
C VAL A 290 -1.46 2.46 -32.23
N GLU A 291 -1.88 1.83 -31.14
CA GLU A 291 -1.00 1.58 -29.98
C GLU A 291 -0.31 0.21 -30.05
N ILE A 292 -1.00 -0.81 -30.57
CA ILE A 292 -0.51 -2.19 -30.63
C ILE A 292 -0.86 -2.78 -32.00
N VAL A 293 0.14 -3.38 -32.65
CA VAL A 293 -0.05 -4.13 -33.91
C VAL A 293 0.05 -5.62 -33.63
N LEU A 294 -1.03 -6.36 -33.93
CA LEU A 294 -1.10 -7.81 -33.75
C LEU A 294 -1.02 -8.53 -35.10
N ASN A 295 -0.36 -9.68 -35.13
CA ASN A 295 -0.27 -10.51 -36.33
C ASN A 295 -1.62 -11.24 -36.58
N PRO A 296 -2.28 -11.02 -37.74
CA PRO A 296 -3.57 -11.64 -38.04
C PRO A 296 -3.49 -13.17 -38.21
N LEU A 297 -2.33 -13.73 -38.57
CA LEU A 297 -2.15 -15.17 -38.80
C LEU A 297 -2.35 -16.01 -37.52
N GLY A 298 -2.24 -15.37 -36.34
CA GLY A 298 -2.46 -16.01 -35.05
C GLY A 298 -3.93 -16.35 -34.77
N VAL A 299 -4.88 -15.71 -35.46
CA VAL A 299 -6.31 -15.89 -35.19
C VAL A 299 -6.89 -17.16 -35.84
N PRO A 300 -6.71 -17.38 -37.17
CA PRO A 300 -7.29 -18.56 -37.82
C PRO A 300 -6.69 -19.87 -37.30
N SER A 301 -5.38 -19.88 -37.03
CA SER A 301 -4.66 -21.07 -36.56
C SER A 301 -5.08 -21.53 -35.16
N ARG A 302 -5.49 -20.60 -34.29
CA ARG A 302 -5.92 -20.89 -32.91
C ARG A 302 -7.44 -20.92 -32.74
N MET A 303 -8.19 -20.61 -33.80
CA MET A 303 -9.65 -20.51 -33.81
C MET A 303 -10.23 -19.61 -32.69
N ASN A 304 -9.49 -18.59 -32.26
CA ASN A 304 -9.90 -17.67 -31.20
C ASN A 304 -10.51 -16.39 -31.79
N VAL A 305 -11.59 -16.56 -32.56
CA VAL A 305 -12.33 -15.50 -33.26
C VAL A 305 -12.91 -14.45 -32.30
N GLY A 306 -13.15 -14.83 -31.04
CA GLY A 306 -13.65 -13.93 -30.01
C GLY A 306 -12.84 -12.65 -29.85
N GLN A 307 -11.53 -12.67 -30.09
CA GLN A 307 -10.69 -11.46 -30.01
C GLN A 307 -11.05 -10.41 -31.08
N ILE A 308 -11.54 -10.85 -32.24
CA ILE A 308 -11.99 -9.95 -33.31
C ILE A 308 -13.32 -9.31 -32.90
N LEU A 309 -14.24 -10.12 -32.35
CA LEU A 309 -15.52 -9.63 -31.84
C LEU A 309 -15.32 -8.63 -30.69
N GLU A 310 -14.39 -8.92 -29.78
CA GLU A 310 -13.97 -8.02 -28.71
C GLU A 310 -13.42 -6.70 -29.27
N THR A 311 -12.52 -6.79 -30.27
CA THR A 311 -11.91 -5.62 -30.92
C THR A 311 -12.97 -4.70 -31.54
N HIS A 312 -13.94 -5.29 -32.24
CA HIS A 312 -15.07 -4.59 -32.86
C HIS A 312 -15.97 -3.92 -31.82
N LEU A 313 -16.40 -4.67 -30.81
CA LEU A 313 -17.28 -4.15 -29.77
C LEU A 313 -16.59 -3.09 -28.90
N GLY A 314 -15.29 -3.26 -28.64
CA GLY A 314 -14.46 -2.28 -27.95
C GLY A 314 -14.35 -0.97 -28.72
N TRP A 315 -14.26 -1.04 -30.06
CA TRP A 315 -14.24 0.15 -30.91
C TRP A 315 -15.56 0.93 -30.88
N VAL A 316 -16.68 0.22 -30.98
CA VAL A 316 -18.02 0.80 -30.76
C VAL A 316 -18.13 1.43 -29.37
N GLY A 317 -17.65 0.72 -28.33
CA GLY A 317 -17.71 1.19 -26.95
C GLY A 317 -16.97 2.49 -26.76
N LYS A 318 -15.78 2.62 -27.36
CA LYS A 318 -15.02 3.86 -27.36
C LYS A 318 -15.73 4.98 -28.12
N ALA A 319 -16.27 4.70 -29.32
CA ALA A 319 -16.93 5.70 -30.15
C ALA A 319 -18.20 6.27 -29.51
N LEU A 320 -19.00 5.41 -28.85
CA LEU A 320 -20.25 5.81 -28.19
C LEU A 320 -20.06 6.23 -26.72
N GLY A 321 -18.86 6.07 -26.16
CA GLY A 321 -18.61 6.29 -24.72
C GLY A 321 -19.37 5.30 -23.81
N LEU A 322 -19.59 4.08 -24.29
CA LEU A 322 -20.34 3.04 -23.60
C LEU A 322 -19.44 1.91 -23.09
N HIS A 323 -19.86 1.30 -21.99
CA HIS A 323 -19.28 0.05 -21.50
C HIS A 323 -20.21 -1.11 -21.80
N PHE A 324 -19.65 -2.20 -22.32
CA PHE A 324 -20.39 -3.41 -22.65
C PHE A 324 -20.06 -4.54 -21.69
N ALA A 325 -21.09 -5.32 -21.35
CA ALA A 325 -20.96 -6.61 -20.69
C ALA A 325 -21.56 -7.67 -21.60
N THR A 326 -20.78 -8.70 -21.95
CA THR A 326 -21.26 -9.84 -22.75
C THR A 326 -21.20 -11.09 -21.87
N PRO A 327 -22.34 -11.55 -21.32
CA PRO A 327 -22.37 -12.77 -20.52
C PRO A 327 -21.81 -13.98 -21.27
N VAL A 328 -21.22 -14.91 -20.53
CA VAL A 328 -20.72 -16.16 -21.11
C VAL A 328 -21.92 -16.97 -21.59
N PHE A 329 -21.91 -17.36 -22.87
CA PHE A 329 -22.97 -18.11 -23.57
C PHE A 329 -24.30 -17.36 -23.82
N ASP A 330 -24.40 -16.09 -23.43
CA ASP A 330 -25.55 -15.21 -23.72
C ASP A 330 -25.03 -13.81 -24.11
N GLY A 331 -24.08 -13.80 -25.05
CA GLY A 331 -23.37 -12.60 -25.49
C GLY A 331 -24.06 -11.89 -26.64
N ALA A 332 -23.53 -10.71 -26.98
CA ALA A 332 -23.98 -9.94 -28.14
C ALA A 332 -23.87 -10.77 -29.44
N THR A 333 -24.92 -10.75 -30.24
CA THR A 333 -24.95 -11.42 -31.55
C THR A 333 -24.34 -10.53 -32.64
N GLU A 334 -24.05 -11.11 -33.80
CA GLU A 334 -23.59 -10.35 -34.96
C GLU A 334 -24.64 -9.33 -35.45
N ALA A 335 -25.93 -9.62 -35.28
CA ALA A 335 -27.01 -8.69 -35.60
C ALA A 335 -27.00 -7.48 -34.65
N ASP A 336 -26.73 -7.71 -33.36
CA ASP A 336 -26.57 -6.64 -32.37
C ASP A 336 -25.35 -5.78 -32.72
N MET A 337 -24.21 -6.40 -33.06
CA MET A 337 -23.02 -5.68 -33.48
C MET A 337 -23.26 -4.82 -34.73
N ASN A 338 -23.96 -5.33 -35.74
CA ASN A 338 -24.29 -4.54 -36.93
C ASN A 338 -25.18 -3.33 -36.63
N THR A 339 -26.10 -3.48 -35.68
CA THR A 339 -26.95 -2.38 -35.20
C THR A 339 -26.10 -1.34 -34.47
N LEU A 340 -25.18 -1.79 -33.63
CA LEU A 340 -24.24 -0.94 -32.90
C LEU A 340 -23.29 -0.18 -33.84
N PHE A 341 -22.73 -0.84 -34.86
CA PHE A 341 -21.88 -0.17 -35.86
C PHE A 341 -22.62 0.96 -36.59
N ARG A 342 -23.90 0.74 -36.96
CA ARG A 342 -24.72 1.80 -37.56
C ARG A 342 -24.96 2.96 -36.61
N SER A 343 -25.20 2.67 -35.32
CA SER A 343 -25.41 3.72 -34.32
C SER A 343 -24.16 4.55 -34.05
N ALA A 344 -22.97 3.98 -34.28
CA ALA A 344 -21.68 4.62 -34.08
C ALA A 344 -21.09 5.26 -35.35
N ASP A 345 -21.82 5.24 -36.49
CA ASP A 345 -21.35 5.70 -37.80
C ASP A 345 -20.05 5.01 -38.28
N MET A 346 -19.97 3.69 -38.07
CA MET A 346 -18.78 2.89 -38.35
C MET A 346 -19.01 1.86 -39.45
N PRO A 347 -17.96 1.44 -40.18
CA PRO A 347 -18.08 0.37 -41.18
C PRO A 347 -18.55 -0.94 -40.53
N SER A 348 -19.61 -1.56 -41.07
CA SER A 348 -20.13 -2.83 -40.57
C SER A 348 -19.13 -3.99 -40.64
N SER A 349 -18.08 -3.85 -41.46
CA SER A 349 -17.00 -4.83 -41.55
C SER A 349 -16.01 -4.77 -40.38
N GLY A 350 -16.06 -3.74 -39.53
CA GLY A 350 -15.06 -3.47 -38.50
C GLY A 350 -13.67 -3.13 -39.06
N LYS A 351 -13.58 -2.82 -40.37
CA LYS A 351 -12.32 -2.50 -41.07
C LYS A 351 -12.31 -1.05 -41.56
N THR A 352 -11.15 -0.41 -41.46
CA THR A 352 -10.92 0.95 -41.92
C THR A 352 -9.62 1.08 -42.71
N ALA A 353 -9.46 2.19 -43.43
CA ALA A 353 -8.19 2.53 -44.04
C ALA A 353 -7.19 2.90 -42.94
N LEU A 354 -5.96 2.43 -43.07
CA LEU A 354 -4.83 2.86 -42.26
C LEU A 354 -3.78 3.47 -43.20
N TYR A 355 -2.96 4.36 -42.65
CA TYR A 355 -1.86 4.98 -43.35
C TYR A 355 -0.55 4.60 -42.66
N ASP A 356 0.50 4.38 -43.44
CA ASP A 356 1.85 4.11 -42.94
C ASP A 356 2.43 5.38 -42.31
N GLY A 357 2.88 5.30 -41.06
CA GLY A 357 3.49 6.43 -40.34
C GLY A 357 4.79 6.91 -40.98
N MET A 358 5.55 6.01 -41.61
CA MET A 358 6.85 6.33 -42.20
C MET A 358 6.74 6.95 -43.60
N LEU A 359 5.82 6.44 -44.42
CA LEU A 359 5.67 6.84 -45.82
C LEU A 359 4.49 7.81 -46.04
N GLY A 360 3.51 7.83 -45.14
CA GLY A 360 2.27 8.58 -45.30
C GLY A 360 1.29 7.97 -46.32
N GLU A 361 1.63 6.84 -46.93
CA GLU A 361 0.79 6.17 -47.93
C GLU A 361 -0.29 5.30 -47.27
N ALA A 362 -1.44 5.17 -47.91
CA ALA A 362 -2.51 4.28 -47.44
C ALA A 362 -2.12 2.81 -47.69
N PHE A 363 -2.42 1.93 -46.73
CA PHE A 363 -2.29 0.49 -46.97
C PHE A 363 -3.26 0.01 -48.07
N GLU A 364 -2.81 -0.95 -48.89
CA GLU A 364 -3.60 -1.47 -50.01
C GLU A 364 -4.96 -2.06 -49.61
N GLN A 365 -5.02 -2.67 -48.42
CA GLN A 365 -6.23 -3.30 -47.89
C GLN A 365 -6.67 -2.64 -46.59
N LYS A 366 -7.99 -2.55 -46.40
CA LYS A 366 -8.57 -2.12 -45.13
C LYS A 366 -8.23 -3.11 -44.02
N VAL A 367 -7.84 -2.59 -42.87
CA VAL A 367 -7.37 -3.36 -41.72
C VAL A 367 -8.43 -3.32 -40.61
N THR A 368 -8.55 -4.40 -39.85
CA THR A 368 -9.37 -4.41 -38.63
C THR A 368 -8.69 -3.59 -37.55
N VAL A 369 -9.39 -2.59 -37.02
CA VAL A 369 -8.92 -1.72 -35.94
C VAL A 369 -9.96 -1.75 -34.83
N GLY A 370 -9.53 -1.56 -33.59
CA GLY A 370 -10.42 -1.44 -32.45
C GLY A 370 -9.69 -1.56 -31.12
N TYR A 371 -10.45 -1.80 -30.06
CA TYR A 371 -9.91 -1.88 -28.71
C TYR A 371 -10.04 -3.29 -28.16
N ILE A 372 -8.91 -3.85 -27.76
CA ILE A 372 -8.81 -5.17 -27.13
C ILE A 372 -8.27 -5.00 -25.70
N TYR A 373 -8.72 -5.85 -24.77
CA TYR A 373 -8.30 -5.81 -23.37
C TYR A 373 -7.13 -6.75 -23.07
#